data_AF-A0A847CV20-F1
#
_entry.id   AF-A0A847CV20-F1
#
_cell.length_a   1.000
_cell.length_b   1.000
_cell.length_c   1.000
_cell.angle_alpha   90.00
_cell.angle_beta   90.00
_cell.angle_gamma   90.00
#
_symmetry.space_group_name_H-M   'P 1'
#
loop_
_entity.id
_entity.type
_entity.pdbx_description
1 polymer ?
#
loop_
_entity_poly.entity_id
_entity_poly.type
_entity_poly.pdbx_seq_one_letter_code
_entity_poly.pdbx_strand_id
1 'polypeptide(L)'
;MKAEFIRKNYEPMILDELVGVTGLMLSDDVFCSIASEEDGVLPHDIANNSIIFIDKKAKYKKDDYIVIKDRRVVENGFRITRALSEKDKDFVGRLVMSIKIY
;
A
#
# COMPACT_ATOMS: atom_id res chain seq x y z
N MET A 1 -15.33 24.49 -14.38
CA MET A 1 -14.22 24.94 -15.24
C MET A 1 -13.66 23.73 -15.97
N LYS A 2 -13.50 23.79 -17.29
CA LYS A 2 -12.83 22.76 -18.09
C LYS A 2 -11.32 22.87 -17.84
N ALA A 3 -10.67 21.79 -17.43
CA ALA A 3 -9.21 21.78 -17.28
C ALA A 3 -8.57 21.58 -18.66
N GLU A 4 -7.87 22.60 -19.15
CA GLU A 4 -7.03 22.51 -20.33
C GLU A 4 -5.77 21.70 -20.01
N PHE A 5 -5.59 20.61 -20.75
CA PHE A 5 -4.45 19.71 -20.67
C PHE A 5 -3.38 20.10 -21.67
N ILE A 6 -2.27 20.70 -21.21
CA ILE A 6 -0.95 20.53 -21.84
C ILE A 6 0.14 20.67 -20.77
N ARG A 7 0.90 19.60 -20.48
CA ARG A 7 2.29 19.74 -19.98
C ARG A 7 3.19 18.70 -20.64
N LYS A 8 4.28 19.19 -21.24
CA LYS A 8 5.29 18.43 -22.01
C LYS A 8 6.34 17.72 -21.14
N ASN A 9 6.21 17.75 -19.81
CA ASN A 9 7.14 17.14 -18.86
C ASN A 9 6.38 16.29 -17.85
N TYR A 10 6.94 15.14 -17.47
CA TYR A 10 6.46 14.31 -16.37
C TYR A 10 6.77 15.03 -15.05
N GLU A 11 5.81 15.78 -14.51
CA GLU A 11 5.91 16.40 -13.18
C GLU A 11 4.97 15.70 -12.20
N PRO A 12 5.40 15.46 -10.94
CA PRO A 12 4.55 14.87 -9.92
C PRO A 12 3.33 15.77 -9.62
N MET A 13 2.16 15.15 -9.52
CA MET A 13 0.90 15.80 -9.15
C MET A 13 0.62 15.54 -7.66
N ILE A 14 0.34 16.60 -6.91
CA ILE A 14 -0.05 16.54 -5.50
C ILE A 14 -1.59 16.58 -5.43
N LEU A 15 -2.19 15.60 -4.75
CA LEU A 15 -3.60 15.53 -4.40
C LEU A 15 -3.71 15.37 -2.88
N ASP A 16 -4.61 16.14 -2.27
CA ASP A 16 -4.65 16.41 -0.84
C ASP A 16 -4.85 15.17 0.05
N GLU A 17 -3.92 15.05 1.01
CA GLU A 17 -3.93 14.44 2.35
C GLU A 17 -4.54 13.04 2.56
N LEU A 18 -3.65 12.04 2.59
CA LEU A 18 -3.79 10.83 3.39
C LEU A 18 -2.61 10.77 4.38
N VAL A 19 -2.86 10.80 5.69
CA VAL A 19 -1.80 10.66 6.69
C VAL A 19 -1.23 9.23 6.59
N GLY A 20 0.03 9.12 6.18
CA GLY A 20 0.83 7.89 6.24
C GLY A 20 1.06 7.12 4.93
N VAL A 21 0.47 7.50 3.79
CA VAL A 21 0.77 6.88 2.48
C VAL A 21 0.51 7.86 1.32
N THR A 22 1.55 8.20 0.54
CA THR A 22 1.39 8.82 -0.78
C THR A 22 1.18 7.72 -1.82
N GLY A 23 -0.05 7.49 -2.27
CA GLY A 23 -0.39 6.43 -3.23
C GLY A 23 -1.11 6.96 -4.47
N LEU A 24 -0.67 6.54 -5.66
CA LEU A 24 -1.41 6.70 -6.92
C LEU A 24 -2.44 5.55 -7.03
N MET A 25 -3.74 5.86 -7.06
CA MET A 25 -4.76 4.88 -7.45
C MET A 25 -4.68 4.63 -8.96
N LEU A 26 -3.96 3.58 -9.36
CA LEU A 26 -3.80 3.20 -10.78
C LEU A 26 -4.99 2.37 -11.31
N SER A 27 -5.75 1.73 -10.42
CA SER A 27 -7.06 1.11 -10.69
C SER A 27 -7.80 0.81 -9.38
N ASP A 28 -9.09 0.47 -9.43
CA ASP A 28 -9.82 -0.03 -8.25
C ASP A 28 -9.21 -1.30 -7.63
N ASP A 29 -8.36 -1.98 -8.41
CA ASP A 29 -7.88 -3.34 -8.17
C ASP A 29 -6.48 -3.37 -7.59
N VAL A 30 -5.62 -2.40 -7.94
CA VAL A 30 -4.24 -2.31 -7.45
C VAL A 30 -3.94 -0.88 -7.01
N PHE A 31 -3.36 -0.75 -5.82
CA PHE A 31 -2.81 0.53 -5.36
C PHE A 31 -1.33 0.38 -4.99
N CYS A 32 -0.60 1.49 -5.05
CA CYS A 32 0.77 1.57 -4.58
C CYS A 32 0.88 2.44 -3.31
N SER A 33 1.92 2.17 -2.53
CA SER A 33 2.19 2.84 -1.27
C SER A 33 3.71 2.82 -1.01
N ILE A 34 4.16 3.61 -0.03
CA ILE A 34 5.54 3.55 0.49
C ILE A 34 5.48 2.82 1.82
N ALA A 35 6.27 1.75 1.96
CA ALA A 35 6.40 1.04 3.22
C ALA A 35 7.17 1.89 4.24
N SER A 36 6.63 2.05 5.44
CA SER A 36 7.24 2.83 6.53
C SER A 36 7.31 2.00 7.82
N GLU A 37 8.41 2.16 8.55
CA GLU A 37 8.60 1.63 9.92
C GLU A 37 8.28 2.68 11.01
N GLU A 38 7.82 3.88 10.64
CA GLU A 38 7.56 4.95 11.62
C GLU A 38 6.47 4.58 12.64
N ASP A 39 5.40 3.94 12.17
CA ASP A 39 4.24 3.55 13.00
C ASP A 39 4.23 2.05 13.37
N GLY A 40 5.28 1.30 13.03
CA GLY A 40 5.32 -0.14 13.28
C GLY A 40 6.51 -0.88 12.69
N VAL A 41 6.51 -2.20 12.81
CA VAL A 41 7.60 -3.06 12.30
C VAL A 41 7.17 -3.69 10.99
N LEU A 42 7.92 -3.46 9.92
CA LEU A 42 7.73 -4.15 8.65
C LEU A 42 8.19 -5.61 8.76
N PRO A 43 7.58 -6.54 8.02
CA PRO A 43 8.16 -7.86 7.84
C PRO A 43 9.61 -7.76 7.32
N HIS A 44 10.49 -8.63 7.82
CA HIS A 44 11.93 -8.63 7.48
C HIS A 44 12.26 -8.64 5.98
N ASP A 45 11.36 -9.17 5.14
CA ASP A 45 11.52 -9.26 3.70
C ASP A 45 11.18 -7.94 2.95
N ILE A 46 10.70 -6.91 3.66
CA ILE A 46 10.26 -5.63 3.08
C ILE A 46 11.15 -4.52 3.61
N ALA A 47 11.88 -3.87 2.71
CA ALA A 47 12.72 -2.73 3.08
C ALA A 47 11.87 -1.50 3.43
N ASN A 48 12.27 -0.78 4.47
CA ASN A 48 11.74 0.55 4.77
C ASN A 48 11.96 1.49 3.56
N ASN A 49 11.01 2.40 3.32
CA ASN A 49 10.95 3.30 2.17
C ASN A 49 10.89 2.59 0.80
N SER A 50 10.50 1.32 0.74
CA SER A 50 10.22 0.64 -0.52
C SER A 50 8.85 1.04 -1.08
N ILE A 51 8.72 1.08 -2.41
CA ILE A 51 7.41 1.16 -3.06
C ILE A 51 6.80 -0.23 -3.03
N ILE A 52 5.61 -0.34 -2.48
CA ILE A 52 4.83 -1.58 -2.43
C ILE A 52 3.63 -1.49 -3.35
N PHE A 53 3.26 -2.62 -3.95
CA PHE A 53 2.07 -2.78 -4.78
C PHE A 53 1.15 -3.82 -4.15
N ILE A 54 -0.12 -3.45 -4.01
CA ILE A 54 -1.12 -4.25 -3.29
C ILE A 54 -2.31 -4.47 -4.21
N ASP A 55 -2.63 -5.73 -4.47
CA ASP A 55 -3.80 -6.16 -5.22
C ASP A 55 -4.96 -6.46 -4.26
N LYS A 56 -6.02 -5.67 -4.36
CA LYS A 56 -7.22 -5.74 -3.50
C LYS A 56 -8.12 -6.92 -3.83
N LYS A 57 -8.06 -7.46 -5.06
CA LYS A 57 -8.86 -8.60 -5.52
C LYS A 57 -8.11 -9.93 -5.43
N ALA A 58 -6.80 -9.89 -5.22
CA ALA A 58 -5.99 -11.07 -5.06
C ALA A 58 -6.50 -11.94 -3.90
N LYS A 59 -6.78 -13.21 -4.22
CA LYS A 59 -6.84 -14.25 -3.20
C LYS A 59 -5.42 -14.46 -2.64
N TYR A 60 -5.34 -14.86 -1.38
CA TYR A 60 -4.09 -15.22 -0.74
C TYR A 60 -4.21 -16.59 -0.07
N LYS A 61 -3.05 -17.17 0.25
CA LYS A 61 -2.93 -18.40 1.04
C LYS A 61 -2.14 -18.11 2.31
N LYS A 62 -2.12 -19.08 3.22
CA LYS A 62 -1.22 -19.04 4.37
C LYS A 62 0.21 -18.75 3.91
N ASP A 63 0.90 -17.93 4.69
CA ASP A 63 2.28 -17.46 4.47
C ASP A 63 2.46 -16.37 3.37
N ASP A 64 1.41 -15.98 2.65
CA ASP A 64 1.47 -14.81 1.77
C ASP A 64 1.56 -13.51 2.59
N TYR A 65 2.20 -12.48 2.03
CA TYR A 65 2.14 -11.13 2.59
C TYR A 65 0.82 -10.44 2.23
N ILE A 66 0.08 -10.04 3.25
CA ILE A 66 -1.20 -9.36 3.11
C ILE A 66 -1.18 -8.02 3.86
N VAL A 67 -2.04 -7.12 3.40
CA VAL A 67 -2.35 -5.88 4.10
C VAL A 67 -3.68 -6.08 4.80
N ILE A 68 -3.69 -5.76 6.10
CA ILE A 68 -4.89 -5.77 6.92
C ILE A 68 -5.15 -4.38 7.48
N LYS A 69 -6.42 -4.08 7.77
CA LYS A 69 -6.78 -2.91 8.55
C LYS A 69 -6.47 -3.19 10.02
N ASP A 70 -5.62 -2.39 10.64
CA ASP A 70 -5.24 -2.54 12.04
C ASP A 70 -5.41 -1.22 12.79
N ARG A 71 -6.55 -1.10 13.49
CA ARG A 71 -6.90 0.08 14.28
C ARG A 71 -5.98 0.29 15.49
N ARG A 72 -5.16 -0.69 15.84
CA ARG A 72 -4.20 -0.60 16.96
C ARG A 72 -2.94 0.19 16.58
N VAL A 73 -2.67 0.32 15.28
CA VAL A 73 -1.56 1.13 14.75
C VAL A 73 -1.98 2.61 14.78
N VAL A 74 -3.06 2.94 14.07
CA VAL A 74 -3.72 4.26 14.08
C VAL A 74 -5.21 4.04 13.82
N GLU A 75 -6.08 5.02 14.12
CA GLU A 75 -7.55 4.87 14.00
C GLU A 75 -8.02 4.33 12.61
N ASN A 76 -7.26 4.64 11.55
CA ASN A 76 -7.42 4.08 10.20
C ASN A 76 -6.14 3.42 9.65
N GLY A 77 -5.29 2.90 10.54
CA GLY A 77 -4.01 2.29 10.19
C GLY A 77 -4.13 1.00 9.39
N PHE A 78 -3.10 0.74 8.60
CA PHE A 78 -2.92 -0.50 7.86
C PHE A 78 -1.61 -1.15 8.29
N ARG A 79 -1.56 -2.47 8.21
CA ARG A 79 -0.38 -3.25 8.56
C ARG A 79 -0.10 -4.31 7.50
N ILE A 80 1.16 -4.45 7.14
CA ILE A 80 1.63 -5.58 6.34
C ILE A 80 1.99 -6.73 7.29
N THR A 81 1.44 -7.91 7.03
CA THR A 81 1.71 -9.10 7.84
C THR A 81 1.74 -10.35 6.97
N ARG A 82 2.36 -11.41 7.50
CA ARG A 82 2.27 -12.73 6.89
C ARG A 82 0.95 -13.38 7.30
N ALA A 83 0.20 -13.91 6.34
CA ALA A 83 -1.10 -14.52 6.56
C ALA A 83 -0.98 -15.81 7.39
N LEU A 84 -1.72 -15.90 8.49
CA LEU A 84 -1.71 -17.08 9.38
C LEU A 84 -2.75 -18.15 8.96
N SER A 85 -3.74 -17.75 8.17
CA SER A 85 -4.84 -18.53 7.63
C SER A 85 -5.12 -18.11 6.19
N GLU A 86 -6.03 -18.79 5.49
CA GLU A 86 -6.45 -18.42 4.13
C GLU A 86 -7.58 -17.36 4.10
N LYS A 87 -8.05 -16.96 5.29
CA LYS A 87 -9.10 -15.95 5.47
C LYS A 87 -8.83 -15.13 6.72
N ASP A 88 -8.94 -13.83 6.57
CA ASP A 88 -8.72 -12.79 7.56
C ASP A 88 -9.81 -11.76 7.29
N LYS A 89 -10.54 -11.41 8.36
CA LYS A 89 -11.70 -10.53 8.30
C LYS A 89 -11.31 -9.09 7.98
N ASP A 90 -10.07 -8.71 8.28
CA ASP A 90 -9.57 -7.35 8.14
C ASP A 90 -8.72 -7.21 6.85
N PHE A 91 -8.77 -8.19 5.95
CA PHE A 91 -8.04 -8.22 4.68
C PHE A 91 -8.40 -7.03 3.77
N VAL A 92 -7.36 -6.37 3.26
CA VAL A 92 -7.46 -5.24 2.34
C VAL A 92 -6.92 -5.62 0.96
N GLY A 93 -5.84 -6.37 0.92
CA GLY A 93 -5.20 -6.79 -0.33
C GLY A 93 -3.94 -7.60 -0.09
N ARG A 94 -3.46 -8.28 -1.13
CA ARG A 94 -2.22 -9.04 -1.08
C ARG A 94 -1.08 -8.20 -1.61
N LEU A 95 0.05 -8.19 -0.91
CA LEU A 95 1.29 -7.62 -1.43
C LEU A 95 1.75 -8.45 -2.63
N VAL A 96 1.87 -7.81 -3.79
CA VAL A 96 2.31 -8.48 -5.03
C VAL A 96 3.74 -8.11 -5.43
N MET A 97 4.22 -6.95 -4.99
CA MET A 97 5.57 -6.49 -5.31
C MET A 97 6.05 -5.47 -4.26
N SER A 98 7.35 -5.52 -3.95
CA SER A 98 8.07 -4.47 -3.21
C SER A 98 9.32 -4.10 -4.01
N ILE A 99 9.55 -2.81 -4.20
CA ILE A 99 10.69 -2.25 -4.92
C ILE A 99 11.44 -1.34 -3.96
N LYS A 100 12.67 -1.69 -3.62
CA LYS A 100 13.55 -0.82 -2.85
C LYS A 100 13.99 0.38 -3.71
N ILE A 101 13.77 1.59 -3.21
CA ILE A 101 14.35 2.80 -3.77
C ILE A 101 15.75 2.97 -3.15
N TYR A 102 16.76 3.23 -3.97
CA TYR A 102 18.14 3.51 -3.54
C TYR A 102 18.43 5.02 -3.57
#